data_AF-A0A1Y5SMB8-F1
#
_entry.id   AF-A0A1Y5SMB8-F1
#
_cell.length_a   1.000
_cell.length_b   1.000
_cell.length_c   1.000
_cell.angle_alpha   90.00
_cell.angle_beta   90.00
_cell.angle_gamma   90.00
#
_symmetry.space_group_name_H-M   'P 1'
#
loop_
_entity.id
_entity.type
_entity.pdbx_description
1 polymer ?
#
loop_
_entity_poly.entity_id
_entity_poly.type
_entity_poly.pdbx_seq_one_letter_code
_entity_poly.pdbx_strand_id
1 'polypeptide(L)'
;MTTLMWTTTDTAEALGMTASAFRSKKKALEADDFPKPVPVLSRYVAADVRAWVNLKSKFRNTSQFNLSNGDDISPEILIEDKGVNHENL
;
A
#
# COMPACT_ATOMS: atom_id res chain seq x y z
N MET A 1 -3.51 -1.29 -30.11
CA MET A 1 -3.94 -1.77 -28.78
C MET A 1 -5.13 -0.91 -28.37
N THR A 2 -6.30 -1.50 -28.13
CA THR A 2 -7.50 -0.75 -27.71
C THR A 2 -7.38 -0.42 -26.22
N THR A 3 -7.34 0.87 -25.87
CA THR A 3 -7.36 1.30 -24.47
C THR A 3 -8.74 1.01 -23.89
N LEU A 4 -8.83 0.05 -22.97
CA LEU A 4 -10.07 -0.20 -22.23
C LEU A 4 -10.31 0.96 -21.27
N MET A 5 -11.47 1.59 -21.41
CA MET A 5 -11.87 2.75 -20.62
C MET A 5 -13.04 2.38 -19.72
N TRP A 6 -12.92 2.72 -18.45
CA TRP A 6 -13.89 2.42 -17.40
C TRP A 6 -14.68 3.63 -16.99
N THR A 7 -15.95 3.41 -16.66
CA THR A 7 -16.78 4.43 -16.03
C THR A 7 -16.45 4.55 -14.54
N THR A 8 -17.07 5.51 -13.87
CA THR A 8 -16.97 5.60 -12.40
C THR A 8 -17.50 4.35 -11.71
N THR A 9 -18.51 3.69 -12.29
CA THR A 9 -19.11 2.47 -11.74
C THR A 9 -18.13 1.30 -11.83
N ASP A 10 -17.60 1.02 -13.02
CA ASP A 10 -16.60 -0.04 -13.22
C ASP A 10 -15.37 0.15 -12.33
N THR A 11 -14.93 1.40 -12.19
CA THR A 11 -13.80 1.76 -11.32
C THR A 11 -14.13 1.48 -9.85
N ALA A 12 -15.32 1.87 -9.39
CA ALA A 12 -15.74 1.61 -8.02
C ALA A 12 -15.85 0.11 -7.71
N GLU A 13 -16.40 -0.67 -8.66
CA GLU A 13 -16.48 -2.14 -8.56
C GLU A 13 -15.09 -2.78 -8.46
N ALA A 14 -14.11 -2.30 -9.26
CA ALA A 14 -12.73 -2.77 -9.18
C ALA A 14 -12.07 -2.47 -7.81
N LEU A 15 -12.49 -1.41 -7.13
CA LEU A 15 -12.06 -1.09 -5.76
C LEU A 15 -12.91 -1.80 -4.68
N GLY A 16 -13.91 -2.60 -5.06
CA GLY A 16 -14.80 -3.31 -4.14
C GLY A 16 -15.74 -2.38 -3.36
N MET A 17 -16.14 -1.25 -3.95
CA MET A 17 -17.02 -0.27 -3.31
C MET A 17 -18.14 0.23 -4.24
N THR A 18 -19.13 0.90 -3.66
CA THR A 18 -20.21 1.51 -4.44
C THR A 18 -19.75 2.80 -5.12
N ALA A 19 -20.37 3.17 -6.24
CA ALA A 19 -20.05 4.41 -6.97
C ALA A 19 -20.21 5.67 -6.09
N SER A 20 -21.18 5.68 -5.18
CA SER A 20 -21.37 6.78 -4.22
C SER A 20 -20.21 6.87 -3.24
N ALA A 21 -19.75 5.74 -2.69
CA ALA A 21 -18.59 5.71 -1.81
C ALA A 21 -17.31 6.14 -2.54
N PHE A 22 -17.14 5.72 -3.79
CA PHE A 22 -16.02 6.13 -4.63
C PHE A 22 -16.02 7.65 -4.85
N ARG A 23 -17.17 8.26 -5.18
CA ARG A 23 -17.28 9.73 -5.34
C ARG A 23 -16.90 10.48 -4.07
N SER A 24 -17.38 10.03 -2.91
CA SER A 24 -17.04 10.64 -1.62
C SER A 24 -15.55 10.51 -1.28
N LYS A 25 -14.93 9.38 -1.65
CA LYS A 25 -13.50 9.11 -1.41
C LYS A 25 -12.58 9.59 -2.52
N LYS A 26 -13.12 10.03 -3.65
CA LYS A 26 -12.36 10.39 -4.85
C LYS A 26 -11.23 11.38 -4.53
N LYS A 27 -11.54 12.45 -3.79
CA LYS A 27 -10.55 13.46 -3.41
C LYS A 27 -9.40 12.88 -2.57
N ALA A 28 -9.70 11.95 -1.67
CA ALA A 28 -8.70 11.27 -0.86
C ALA A 28 -7.87 10.28 -1.69
N LEU A 29 -8.49 9.60 -2.65
CA LEU A 29 -7.80 8.73 -3.60
C LEU A 29 -6.87 9.53 -4.51
N GLU A 30 -7.32 10.67 -5.05
CA GLU A 30 -6.50 11.56 -5.88
C GLU A 30 -5.30 12.13 -5.12
N ALA A 31 -5.39 12.30 -3.80
CA ALA A 31 -4.27 12.67 -2.95
C ALA A 31 -3.26 11.51 -2.72
N ASP A 32 -3.69 10.28 -2.98
CA ASP A 32 -2.92 9.03 -2.87
C ASP A 32 -2.47 8.55 -4.27
N ASP A 33 -2.22 9.51 -5.17
CA ASP A 33 -1.80 9.28 -6.56
C ASP A 33 -2.75 8.39 -7.39
N PHE A 34 -4.05 8.36 -7.04
CA PHE A 34 -5.03 7.63 -7.84
C PHE A 34 -5.18 8.25 -9.25
N PRO A 35 -5.28 7.43 -10.31
CA PRO A 35 -5.39 7.91 -11.68
C PRO A 35 -6.59 8.82 -11.88
N LYS A 36 -6.37 9.95 -12.55
CA LYS A 36 -7.41 10.92 -12.90
C LYS A 36 -8.18 10.47 -14.14
N PRO A 37 -9.48 10.80 -14.25
CA PRO A 37 -10.23 10.51 -15.45
C PRO A 37 -9.73 11.36 -16.63
N VAL A 38 -9.81 10.80 -17.84
CA VAL A 38 -9.53 11.53 -19.08
C VAL A 38 -10.55 12.67 -19.21
N PRO A 39 -10.12 13.94 -19.30
CA PRO A 39 -11.01 15.10 -19.16
C PRO A 39 -12.12 15.15 -20.22
N VAL A 40 -11.83 14.67 -21.44
CA VAL A 40 -12.80 14.67 -22.55
C VAL A 40 -13.88 13.60 -22.39
N LEU A 41 -13.53 12.46 -21.77
CA LEU A 41 -14.39 11.28 -21.73
C LEU A 41 -14.97 11.02 -20.33
N SER A 42 -14.47 11.70 -19.30
CA SER A 42 -14.78 11.44 -17.88
C SER A 42 -14.66 9.95 -17.53
N ARG A 43 -13.73 9.24 -18.18
CA ARG A 43 -13.47 7.81 -18.02
C ARG A 43 -12.05 7.57 -17.53
N TYR A 44 -11.87 6.48 -16.81
CA TYR A 44 -10.58 6.04 -16.30
C TYR A 44 -9.97 5.04 -17.28
N VAL A 45 -8.65 5.03 -17.37
CA VAL A 45 -7.94 3.99 -18.11
C VAL A 45 -7.89 2.74 -17.22
N ALA A 46 -8.47 1.64 -17.69
CA ALA A 46 -8.59 0.41 -16.89
C ALA A 46 -7.23 -0.13 -16.44
N ALA A 47 -6.20 0.01 -17.29
CA ALA A 47 -4.84 -0.41 -16.99
C ALA A 47 -4.25 0.36 -15.80
N ASP A 48 -4.44 1.67 -15.73
CA ASP A 48 -3.89 2.52 -14.67
C ASP A 48 -4.58 2.23 -13.33
N VAL A 49 -5.91 2.07 -13.33
CA VAL A 49 -6.67 1.69 -12.13
C VAL A 49 -6.20 0.34 -11.60
N ARG A 50 -6.03 -0.65 -12.48
CA ARG A 50 -5.51 -1.98 -12.09
C ARG A 50 -4.09 -1.91 -11.54
N ALA A 51 -3.22 -1.12 -12.16
CA ALA A 51 -1.85 -0.93 -11.69
C ALA A 51 -1.83 -0.34 -10.28
N TRP A 52 -2.66 0.68 -10.02
CA TRP A 52 -2.78 1.30 -8.70
C TRP A 52 -3.32 0.32 -7.64
N VAL A 53 -4.36 -0.45 -7.96
CA VAL A 53 -4.92 -1.47 -7.04
C VAL A 53 -3.90 -2.57 -6.72
N ASN A 54 -3.15 -3.02 -7.73
CA ASN A 54 -2.08 -4.00 -7.54
C ASN A 54 -0.93 -3.45 -6.68
N LEU A 55 -0.55 -2.19 -6.91
CA LEU A 55 0.46 -1.51 -6.12
C LEU A 55 0.04 -1.45 -4.64
N LYS A 56 -1.19 -1.01 -4.36
CA LYS A 56 -1.71 -0.94 -2.99
C LYS A 56 -1.84 -2.30 -2.31
N SER A 57 -2.25 -3.32 -3.06
CA SER A 57 -2.34 -4.69 -2.55
C SER A 57 -0.98 -5.24 -2.14
N LYS A 58 0.09 -4.90 -2.88
CA LYS A 58 1.47 -5.29 -2.53
C LYS A 58 1.98 -4.60 -1.25
N PHE A 59 1.68 -3.30 -1.08
CA PHE A 59 2.03 -2.59 0.15
C PHE A 59 1.23 -3.08 1.35
N ARG A 60 -0.06 -3.40 1.17
CA ARG A 60 -0.90 -3.97 2.25
C ARG A 60 -0.44 -5.36 2.68
N ASN A 61 0.03 -6.21 1.76
CA ASN A 61 0.59 -7.52 2.09
C ASN A 61 2.01 -7.43 2.68
N THR A 62 2.80 -6.43 2.28
CA THR A 62 4.12 -6.15 2.87
C THR A 62 4.04 -5.76 4.34
N SER A 63 2.96 -5.11 4.78
CA SER A 63 2.72 -4.84 6.21
C SER A 63 2.23 -6.05 7.01
N GLN A 64 1.87 -7.16 6.36
CA GLN A 64 1.49 -8.41 7.04
C GLN A 64 2.62 -9.45 7.03
N PHE A 65 3.66 -9.26 6.22
CA PHE A 65 4.83 -10.14 6.15
C PHE A 65 5.98 -9.65 7.07
N ASN A 66 5.64 -9.21 8.30
CA ASN A 66 6.66 -8.97 9.32
C ASN A 66 6.19 -9.17 10.78
N LEU A 67 5.14 -9.96 11.02
CA LEU A 67 4.68 -10.25 12.40
C LEU A 67 4.24 -11.70 12.65
N SER A 68 4.73 -12.67 11.88
CA SER A 68 4.62 -14.09 12.27
C SER A 68 5.72 -14.91 11.62
N ASN A 69 6.93 -14.79 12.18
CA ASN A 69 7.77 -15.94 12.47
C ASN A 69 8.35 -15.66 13.86
N GLY A 70 7.69 -16.24 14.87
CA GLY A 70 8.28 -16.39 16.19
C GLY A 70 9.33 -17.48 16.10
N ASP A 71 10.53 -17.09 15.70
CA ASP A 71 11.76 -17.84 15.97
C ASP A 71 12.89 -16.80 16.07
N ASP A 72 13.33 -16.57 17.30
CA ASP A 72 14.70 -16.21 17.65
C ASP A 72 15.33 -14.99 16.95
N ILE A 73 14.98 -13.78 17.42
CA ILE A 73 15.97 -12.71 17.65
C ILE A 73 15.31 -11.61 18.49
N SER A 74 15.46 -11.73 19.81
CA SER A 74 15.54 -10.55 20.65
C SER A 74 16.85 -9.84 20.31
N PRO A 75 16.88 -8.60 19.80
CA PRO A 75 17.93 -7.69 20.24
C PRO A 75 17.52 -7.28 21.65
N GLU A 76 17.77 -8.17 22.61
CA GLU A 76 17.96 -7.76 23.98
C GLU A 76 19.09 -6.74 23.90
N ILE A 77 18.75 -5.45 23.91
CA ILE A 77 19.74 -4.39 24.20
C ILE A 77 20.01 -4.54 25.69
N LEU A 78 20.72 -5.60 26.04
CA LEU A 78 21.43 -5.76 27.28
C LEU A 78 22.78 -5.13 27.04
N ILE A 79 22.87 -3.82 27.26
CA ILE A 79 24.17 -3.23 27.58
C ILE A 79 24.47 -3.72 28.98
N GLU A 80 25.06 -4.91 29.05
CA GLU A 80 25.62 -5.48 30.27
C GLU A 80 26.85 -4.64 30.64
N ASP A 81 26.63 -3.55 31.38
CA ASP A 81 27.65 -2.91 32.20
C ASP A 81 27.97 -3.87 33.36
N LYS A 82 28.99 -4.73 33.22
CA LYS A 82 29.93 -5.22 34.27
C LYS A 82 31.00 -6.12 33.63
N GLY A 83 32.27 -5.70 33.60
CA GLY A 83 33.25 -6.03 34.63
C GLY A 83 34.50 -6.63 33.94
N VAL A 84 35.75 -6.60 34.40
CA VAL A 84 36.37 -6.37 35.71
C VAL A 84 37.88 -6.13 35.48
N ASN A 85 38.49 -5.48 36.47
CA ASN A 85 39.91 -5.17 36.68
C ASN A 85 40.97 -6.28 36.45
N HIS A 86 42.18 -5.78 36.15
CA HIS A 86 43.53 -6.20 36.62
C HIS A 86 44.16 -7.52 36.16
N GLU A 87 45.20 -7.39 35.32
CA GLU A 87 46.50 -8.09 35.43
C GLU A 87 47.51 -7.38 34.50
N ASN A 88 48.41 -6.55 35.04
CA ASN A 88 49.82 -6.86 35.32
C ASN A 88 50.67 -7.18 34.07
N LEU A 89 51.36 -6.16 33.54
CA LEU A 89 52.79 -6.21 33.19
C LEU A 89 53.36 -4.79 33.02
#